data_AF-A0A550C1P9-F1
#
_entry.id   AF-A0A550C1P9-F1
#
_cell.length_a   1.000
_cell.length_b   1.000
_cell.length_c   1.000
_cell.angle_alpha   90.00
_cell.angle_beta   90.00
_cell.angle_gamma   90.00
#
_symmetry.space_group_name_H-M   'P 1'
#
loop_
_entity.id
_entity.type
_entity.pdbx_description
1 polymer ?
#
loop_
_entity_poly.entity_id
_entity_poly.type
_entity_poly.pdbx_seq_one_letter_code
_entity_poly.pdbx_strand_id
1 'polypeptide(L)'
;MQTPGPRNVRWDVDDTINSPASNASTEFVSTSSLQYINSQLVAHGFTAAPGLSLDGVASADMEKAVKCLLAMLSQRVEDMSRTEDLSTRLRTLNYDHERLKSMHNTAEEKAASAEREMNAYKSRLATATKALQASETAHKHTTAELQRTRTSLQSIRTLHQNELKKKDKEIDRMAEKWAKLSEVQSRLSAVSSGMRCLNGGLADAAQVVGPTNSFLETSLEESERARMEIMEENKYVKQLMLNAVNEMQDIVHHTGEDERMQHTLMTLFPIAPATAARDAISDTLTAIRAIISRLSHPEESSDPTPSSSLSSSDTKVSDEQVTRLQDTIKHLQSQIDNAQADQVSDTPARVDTFSNNRRLAKGHTGKVSVESIDQPEREEEHDRLHSIDNRKKFAEAAGEERAAMEVGSRFTVSAMN
;
A
#
# COMPACT_ATOMS: atom_id res chain seq x y z
N MET A 1 -17.59 5.59 -26.23
CA MET A 1 -18.34 4.36 -26.55
C MET A 1 -19.73 4.50 -25.90
N GLN A 2 -20.76 4.76 -26.72
CA GLN A 2 -22.15 4.88 -26.27
C GLN A 2 -22.75 3.48 -26.14
N THR A 3 -23.36 3.18 -24.99
CA THR A 3 -24.15 1.97 -24.79
C THR A 3 -25.58 2.19 -25.33
N PRO A 4 -26.15 1.25 -26.09
CA PRO A 4 -27.51 1.38 -26.60
C PRO A 4 -28.54 0.91 -25.56
N GLY A 5 -29.64 1.66 -25.42
CA GLY A 5 -30.73 1.37 -24.50
C GLY A 5 -31.60 0.17 -24.92
N PRO A 6 -32.41 -0.39 -23.99
CA PRO A 6 -33.14 -1.63 -24.19
C PRO A 6 -34.36 -1.45 -25.11
N ARG A 7 -34.51 -2.35 -26.08
CA ARG A 7 -35.70 -2.46 -26.95
C ARG A 7 -36.78 -3.27 -26.22
N ASN A 8 -37.94 -2.66 -26.01
CA ASN A 8 -39.16 -3.36 -25.61
C ASN A 8 -39.69 -4.18 -26.79
N VAL A 9 -39.73 -5.50 -26.62
CA VAL A 9 -40.35 -6.45 -27.56
C VAL A 9 -41.78 -6.68 -27.09
N ARG A 10 -42.75 -6.21 -27.89
CA ARG A 10 -44.19 -6.41 -27.71
C ARG A 10 -44.59 -7.68 -28.45
N TRP A 11 -45.04 -8.69 -27.70
CA TRP A 11 -45.63 -9.91 -28.25
C TRP A 11 -47.15 -9.70 -28.32
N ASP A 12 -47.67 -9.35 -29.50
CA ASP A 12 -49.10 -9.49 -29.79
C ASP A 12 -49.33 -10.94 -30.23
N VAL A 13 -50.08 -11.69 -29.42
CA VAL A 13 -50.60 -13.01 -29.76
C VAL A 13 -52.07 -12.81 -30.07
N ASP A 14 -52.39 -12.77 -31.37
CA ASP A 14 -53.75 -12.71 -31.88
C ASP A 14 -54.31 -14.14 -31.91
N ASP A 15 -55.15 -14.46 -30.93
CA ASP A 15 -55.90 -15.71 -30.84
C ASP A 15 -57.18 -15.60 -31.71
N THR A 16 -57.08 -16.02 -32.96
CA THR A 16 -58.24 -16.09 -33.88
C THR A 16 -58.49 -17.52 -34.32
N ILE A 17 -58.91 -18.36 -33.38
CA ILE A 17 -59.44 -19.70 -33.66
C ILE A 17 -60.90 -19.56 -34.10
N ASN A 18 -61.11 -19.28 -35.38
CA ASN A 18 -62.41 -19.41 -36.03
C ASN A 18 -62.63 -20.89 -36.42
N SER A 19 -63.49 -21.58 -35.67
CA SER A 19 -64.02 -22.89 -36.06
C SER A 19 -65.13 -22.73 -37.10
N PRO A 20 -65.11 -23.46 -38.23
CA PRO A 20 -66.25 -23.55 -39.12
C PRO A 20 -67.24 -24.62 -38.62
N ALA A 21 -68.40 -24.20 -38.12
CA ALA A 21 -69.50 -25.10 -37.83
C ALA A 21 -70.10 -25.65 -39.13
N SER A 22 -70.07 -26.97 -39.31
CA SER A 22 -70.75 -27.68 -40.39
C SER A 22 -71.92 -28.49 -39.80
N ASN A 23 -73.14 -28.07 -40.08
CA ASN A 23 -74.36 -28.85 -39.88
C ASN A 23 -74.69 -29.58 -41.19
N ALA A 24 -74.49 -30.90 -41.25
CA ALA A 24 -75.20 -31.79 -42.19
C ALA A 24 -75.01 -33.29 -41.86
N SER A 25 -76.15 -34.00 -41.73
CA SER A 25 -76.37 -35.44 -42.00
C SER A 25 -75.91 -36.48 -40.96
N THR A 26 -76.90 -37.15 -40.35
CA THR A 26 -76.77 -38.06 -39.19
C THR A 26 -76.69 -39.57 -39.47
N GLU A 27 -76.61 -40.05 -40.72
CA GLU A 27 -76.61 -41.52 -40.98
C GLU A 27 -75.44 -42.06 -41.83
N PHE A 28 -74.49 -41.21 -42.26
CA PHE A 28 -73.27 -41.63 -42.99
C PHE A 28 -71.97 -41.46 -42.17
N VAL A 29 -72.11 -41.13 -40.88
CA VAL A 29 -70.99 -40.69 -40.01
C VAL A 29 -70.29 -41.87 -39.30
N SER A 30 -70.95 -43.02 -39.14
CA SER A 30 -70.42 -44.12 -38.32
C SER A 30 -69.26 -44.89 -38.97
N THR A 31 -69.25 -45.05 -40.30
CA THR A 31 -68.15 -45.76 -41.00
C THR A 31 -66.92 -44.87 -41.19
N SER A 32 -67.12 -43.59 -41.47
CA SER A 32 -66.05 -42.60 -41.67
C SER A 32 -65.36 -42.20 -40.35
N SER A 33 -66.11 -42.08 -39.26
CA SER A 33 -65.55 -41.82 -37.92
C SER A 33 -64.73 -43.01 -37.38
N LEU A 34 -65.20 -44.24 -37.59
CA LEU A 34 -64.46 -45.44 -37.20
C LEU A 34 -63.17 -45.61 -38.01
N GLN A 35 -63.20 -45.33 -39.32
CA GLN A 35 -62.00 -45.35 -40.16
C GLN A 35 -60.97 -44.29 -39.72
N TYR A 36 -61.42 -43.10 -39.33
CA TYR A 36 -60.56 -42.06 -38.77
C TYR A 36 -59.98 -42.46 -37.41
N ILE A 37 -60.77 -43.05 -36.51
CA ILE A 37 -60.27 -43.57 -35.23
C ILE A 37 -59.25 -44.67 -35.47
N ASN A 38 -59.49 -45.61 -36.39
CA ASN A 38 -58.55 -46.67 -36.71
C ASN A 38 -57.25 -46.13 -37.33
N SER A 39 -57.32 -45.10 -38.19
CA SER A 39 -56.10 -44.48 -38.70
C SER A 39 -55.30 -43.79 -37.61
N GLN A 40 -55.97 -43.12 -36.66
CA GLN A 40 -55.31 -42.50 -35.50
C GLN A 40 -54.74 -43.53 -34.51
N LEU A 41 -55.48 -44.59 -34.20
CA LEU A 41 -55.03 -45.66 -33.33
C LEU A 41 -53.83 -46.40 -33.92
N VAL A 42 -53.83 -46.66 -35.23
CA VAL A 42 -52.68 -47.26 -35.93
C VAL A 42 -51.51 -46.28 -35.99
N ALA A 43 -51.74 -44.99 -36.31
CA ALA A 43 -50.68 -43.98 -36.40
C ALA A 43 -49.98 -43.73 -35.06
N HIS A 44 -50.72 -43.73 -33.95
CA HIS A 44 -50.16 -43.62 -32.60
C HIS A 44 -49.65 -44.97 -32.05
N GLY A 45 -49.77 -46.06 -32.81
CA GLY A 45 -49.24 -47.39 -32.44
C GLY A 45 -50.07 -48.12 -31.38
N PHE A 46 -51.30 -47.71 -31.12
CA PHE A 46 -52.21 -48.37 -30.19
C PHE A 46 -52.79 -49.68 -30.74
N THR A 47 -52.89 -49.82 -32.07
CA THR A 47 -53.39 -51.03 -32.75
C THR A 47 -52.61 -51.33 -34.03
N ALA A 48 -52.58 -52.59 -34.48
CA ALA A 48 -52.07 -52.96 -35.81
C ALA A 48 -53.13 -52.76 -36.90
N ALA A 49 -52.71 -52.54 -38.16
CA ALA A 49 -53.63 -52.42 -39.30
C ALA A 49 -54.42 -53.74 -39.51
N PRO A 50 -55.74 -53.69 -39.82
CA PRO A 50 -56.56 -52.55 -40.26
C PRO A 50 -57.23 -51.73 -39.14
N GLY A 51 -56.85 -51.95 -37.88
CA GLY A 51 -57.42 -51.29 -36.71
C GLY A 51 -58.47 -52.14 -35.99
N LEU A 52 -59.33 -51.48 -35.21
CA LEU A 52 -60.40 -52.13 -34.45
C LEU A 52 -61.60 -52.43 -35.35
N SER A 53 -62.07 -53.68 -35.36
CA SER A 53 -63.34 -54.05 -35.99
C SER A 53 -64.45 -54.08 -34.93
N LEU A 54 -65.51 -53.28 -35.12
CA LEU A 54 -66.71 -53.28 -34.27
C LEU A 54 -67.87 -54.07 -34.89
N ASP A 55 -67.56 -55.02 -35.76
CA ASP A 55 -68.57 -55.83 -36.45
C ASP A 55 -69.31 -56.73 -35.45
N GLY A 56 -70.65 -56.76 -35.53
CA GLY A 56 -71.51 -57.49 -34.59
C GLY A 56 -71.93 -56.76 -33.32
N VAL A 57 -71.51 -55.50 -33.11
CA VAL A 57 -71.98 -54.67 -31.98
C VAL A 57 -73.28 -53.95 -32.34
N ALA A 58 -74.24 -53.88 -31.41
CA ALA A 58 -75.46 -53.10 -31.61
C ALA A 58 -75.14 -51.63 -31.90
N SER A 59 -75.81 -51.02 -32.88
CA SER A 59 -75.48 -49.66 -33.36
C SER A 59 -75.41 -48.61 -32.24
N ALA A 60 -76.27 -48.72 -31.22
CA ALA A 60 -76.27 -47.78 -30.08
C ALA A 60 -75.03 -47.91 -29.19
N ASP A 61 -74.45 -49.11 -29.05
CA ASP A 61 -73.26 -49.34 -28.24
C ASP A 61 -71.98 -49.07 -29.05
N MET A 62 -72.02 -49.28 -30.36
CA MET A 62 -70.97 -48.86 -31.29
C MET A 62 -70.74 -47.35 -31.23
N GLU A 63 -71.80 -46.53 -31.27
CA GLU A 63 -71.68 -45.08 -31.15
C GLU A 63 -71.08 -44.63 -29.82
N LYS A 64 -71.44 -45.29 -28.71
CA LYS A 64 -70.85 -45.00 -27.39
C LYS A 64 -69.36 -45.34 -27.37
N ALA A 65 -68.98 -46.48 -27.92
CA ALA A 65 -67.59 -46.91 -28.02
C ALA A 65 -66.77 -45.94 -28.88
N VAL A 66 -67.29 -45.53 -30.05
CA VAL A 66 -66.68 -44.52 -30.94
C VAL A 66 -66.51 -43.18 -30.22
N LYS A 67 -67.54 -42.68 -29.52
CA LYS A 67 -67.45 -41.44 -28.73
C LYS A 67 -66.42 -41.55 -27.61
N CYS A 68 -66.36 -42.68 -26.91
CA CYS A 68 -65.38 -42.92 -25.85
C CYS A 68 -63.94 -42.97 -26.40
N LEU A 69 -63.71 -43.70 -27.49
CA LEU A 69 -62.42 -43.78 -28.16
C LEU A 69 -61.97 -42.41 -28.68
N LEU A 70 -62.88 -41.64 -29.27
CA LEU A 70 -62.58 -40.29 -29.74
C LEU A 70 -62.24 -39.35 -28.58
N ALA A 71 -62.97 -39.42 -27.47
CA ALA A 71 -62.68 -38.64 -26.26
C ALA A 71 -61.33 -39.02 -25.63
N MET A 72 -60.98 -40.32 -25.59
CA MET A 72 -59.67 -40.76 -25.11
C MET A 72 -58.54 -40.34 -26.05
N LEU A 73 -58.76 -40.38 -27.36
CA LEU A 73 -57.80 -39.90 -28.35
C LEU A 73 -57.60 -38.38 -28.25
N SER A 74 -58.67 -37.59 -28.12
CA SER A 74 -58.56 -36.13 -27.93
C SER A 74 -57.81 -35.79 -26.64
N GLN A 75 -58.17 -36.45 -25.53
CA GLN A 75 -57.46 -36.33 -24.26
C GLN A 75 -55.97 -36.67 -24.41
N ARG A 76 -55.63 -37.74 -25.15
CA ARG A 76 -54.23 -38.13 -25.36
C ARG A 76 -53.44 -37.11 -26.17
N VAL A 77 -54.05 -36.51 -27.19
CA VAL A 77 -53.43 -35.46 -28.00
C VAL A 77 -53.16 -34.22 -27.13
N GLU A 78 -54.10 -33.84 -26.27
CA GLU A 78 -53.94 -32.74 -25.31
C GLU A 78 -52.84 -33.04 -24.26
N ASP A 79 -52.78 -34.26 -23.74
CA ASP A 79 -51.74 -34.67 -22.80
C ASP A 79 -50.35 -34.64 -23.45
N MET A 80 -50.25 -35.04 -24.73
CA MET A 80 -49.02 -35.02 -25.49
C MET A 80 -48.55 -33.58 -25.73
N SER A 81 -49.42 -32.68 -26.17
CA SER A 81 -49.08 -31.26 -26.35
C SER A 81 -48.67 -30.60 -25.04
N ARG A 82 -49.38 -30.88 -23.94
CA ARG A 82 -49.00 -30.38 -22.60
C ARG A 82 -47.63 -30.89 -22.16
N THR A 83 -47.31 -32.14 -22.47
CA THR A 83 -46.01 -32.73 -22.13
C THR A 83 -44.87 -32.09 -22.94
N GLU A 84 -45.10 -31.83 -24.22
CA GLU A 84 -44.16 -31.11 -25.10
C GLU A 84 -43.92 -29.66 -24.61
N ASP A 85 -44.99 -28.95 -24.23
CA ASP A 85 -44.92 -27.61 -23.65
C ASP A 85 -44.11 -27.59 -22.34
N LEU A 86 -44.41 -28.52 -21.43
CA LEU A 86 -43.69 -28.63 -20.15
C LEU A 86 -42.22 -29.01 -20.36
N SER A 87 -41.92 -29.92 -21.28
CA SER A 87 -40.56 -30.30 -21.64
C SER A 87 -39.79 -29.11 -22.21
N THR A 88 -40.42 -28.31 -23.08
CA THR A 88 -39.79 -27.11 -23.64
C THR A 88 -39.52 -26.07 -22.57
N ARG A 89 -40.50 -25.78 -21.71
CA ARG A 89 -40.34 -24.86 -20.57
C ARG A 89 -39.25 -25.31 -19.62
N LEU A 90 -39.15 -26.61 -19.32
CA LEU A 90 -38.11 -27.16 -18.46
C LEU A 90 -36.73 -26.96 -19.07
N ARG A 91 -36.56 -27.21 -20.37
CA ARG A 91 -35.28 -26.95 -21.06
C ARG A 91 -34.89 -25.48 -21.02
N THR A 92 -35.84 -24.58 -21.29
CA THR A 92 -35.60 -23.12 -21.22
C THR A 92 -35.22 -22.71 -19.80
N LEU A 93 -35.98 -23.15 -18.79
CA LEU A 93 -35.70 -22.81 -17.39
C LEU A 93 -34.34 -23.34 -16.93
N ASN A 94 -33.94 -24.54 -17.37
CA ASN A 94 -32.64 -25.11 -17.04
C ASN A 94 -31.49 -24.32 -17.68
N TYR A 95 -31.67 -23.89 -18.94
CA TYR A 95 -30.71 -23.02 -19.60
C TYR A 95 -30.56 -21.68 -18.88
N ASP A 96 -31.69 -21.04 -18.53
CA ASP A 96 -31.68 -19.77 -17.81
C ASP A 96 -31.07 -19.92 -16.41
N HIS A 97 -31.33 -21.03 -15.72
CA HIS A 97 -30.72 -21.34 -14.44
C HIS A 97 -29.20 -21.43 -14.54
N GLU A 98 -28.67 -22.25 -15.46
CA GLU A 98 -27.21 -22.39 -15.63
C GLU A 98 -26.56 -21.09 -16.08
N ARG A 99 -27.22 -20.32 -16.95
CA ARG A 99 -26.77 -19.00 -17.36
C ARG A 99 -26.70 -18.02 -16.18
N LEU A 100 -27.77 -17.93 -15.38
CA LEU A 100 -27.82 -17.06 -14.20
C LEU A 100 -26.79 -17.48 -13.15
N LYS A 101 -26.60 -18.77 -12.95
CA LYS A 101 -25.59 -19.33 -12.05
C LYS A 101 -24.17 -18.99 -12.51
N SER A 102 -23.88 -19.12 -13.80
CA SER A 102 -22.59 -18.69 -14.37
C SER A 102 -22.36 -17.18 -14.15
N MET A 103 -23.38 -16.35 -14.42
CA MET A 103 -23.28 -14.91 -14.18
C MET A 103 -23.06 -14.57 -12.69
N HIS A 104 -23.76 -15.27 -11.79
CA HIS A 104 -23.59 -15.13 -10.34
C HIS A 104 -22.15 -15.44 -9.92
N ASN A 105 -21.61 -16.59 -10.34
CA ASN A 105 -20.26 -17.00 -9.99
C ASN A 105 -19.21 -16.00 -10.51
N THR A 106 -19.37 -15.49 -11.74
CA THR A 106 -18.48 -14.45 -12.28
C THR A 106 -18.60 -13.14 -11.50
N ALA A 107 -19.80 -12.76 -11.05
CA ALA A 107 -19.99 -11.57 -10.23
C ALA A 107 -19.35 -11.72 -8.84
N GLU A 108 -19.48 -12.90 -8.23
CA GLU A 108 -18.87 -13.24 -6.95
C GLU A 108 -17.34 -13.24 -7.02
N GLU A 109 -16.75 -13.80 -8.07
CA GLU A 109 -15.30 -13.78 -8.29
C GLU A 109 -14.78 -12.35 -8.47
N LYS A 110 -15.49 -11.51 -9.23
CA LYS A 110 -15.15 -10.08 -9.39
C LYS A 110 -15.25 -9.33 -8.07
N ALA A 111 -16.26 -9.60 -7.26
CA ALA A 111 -16.40 -9.01 -5.93
C ALA A 111 -15.24 -9.42 -5.01
N ALA A 112 -14.91 -10.71 -4.95
CA ALA A 112 -13.77 -11.21 -4.19
C ALA A 112 -12.43 -10.62 -4.67
N SER A 113 -12.24 -10.45 -5.98
CA SER A 113 -11.06 -9.78 -6.54
C SER A 113 -10.97 -8.31 -6.12
N ALA A 114 -12.09 -7.57 -6.21
CA ALA A 114 -12.16 -6.18 -5.80
C ALA A 114 -11.88 -6.00 -4.30
N GLU A 115 -12.35 -6.92 -3.45
CA GLU A 115 -12.04 -6.91 -2.01
C GLU A 115 -10.55 -7.12 -1.73
N ARG A 116 -9.89 -8.05 -2.45
CA ARG A 116 -8.45 -8.27 -2.32
C ARG A 116 -7.66 -7.04 -2.75
N GLU A 117 -8.01 -6.41 -3.86
CA GLU A 117 -7.39 -5.16 -4.32
C GLU A 117 -7.60 -4.02 -3.32
N MET A 118 -8.81 -3.86 -2.78
CA MET A 118 -9.10 -2.87 -1.74
C MET A 118 -8.21 -3.08 -0.50
N ASN A 119 -8.05 -4.32 -0.05
CA ASN A 119 -7.20 -4.63 1.10
C ASN A 119 -5.71 -4.34 0.83
N ALA A 120 -5.24 -4.59 -0.39
CA ALA A 120 -3.89 -4.20 -0.81
C ALA A 120 -3.71 -2.68 -0.78
N TYR A 121 -4.69 -1.90 -1.27
CA TYR A 121 -4.66 -0.44 -1.20
C TYR A 121 -4.71 0.09 0.23
N LYS A 122 -5.53 -0.49 1.11
CA LYS A 122 -5.57 -0.15 2.54
C LYS A 122 -4.21 -0.37 3.20
N SER A 123 -3.56 -1.50 2.93
CA SER A 123 -2.22 -1.79 3.44
C SER A 123 -1.17 -0.80 2.93
N ARG A 124 -1.17 -0.49 1.63
CA ARG A 124 -0.29 0.52 1.04
C ARG A 124 -0.50 1.90 1.64
N LEU A 125 -1.76 2.31 1.83
CA LEU A 125 -2.11 3.59 2.46
C LEU A 125 -1.59 3.63 3.90
N ALA A 126 -1.82 2.59 4.70
CA ALA A 126 -1.34 2.52 6.07
C ALA A 126 0.20 2.63 6.16
N THR A 127 0.93 1.98 5.26
CA THR A 127 2.40 2.09 5.18
C THR A 127 2.83 3.50 4.79
N ALA A 128 2.20 4.11 3.78
CA ALA A 128 2.49 5.48 3.35
C ALA A 128 2.22 6.50 4.47
N THR A 129 1.11 6.35 5.20
CA THR A 129 0.79 7.20 6.35
C THR A 129 1.83 7.06 7.47
N LYS A 130 2.27 5.85 7.79
CA LYS A 130 3.34 5.64 8.78
C LYS A 130 4.66 6.28 8.35
N ALA A 131 5.04 6.12 7.07
CA ALA A 131 6.24 6.75 6.52
C ALA A 131 6.18 8.28 6.56
N LEU A 132 5.01 8.86 6.27
CA LEU A 132 4.78 10.30 6.38
C LEU A 132 4.89 10.79 7.83
N GLN A 133 4.28 10.09 8.78
CA GLN A 133 4.41 10.44 10.21
C GLN A 133 5.86 10.34 10.68
N ALA A 134 6.60 9.32 10.26
CA ALA A 134 8.02 9.18 10.56
C ALA A 134 8.83 10.36 10.00
N SER A 135 8.61 10.76 8.74
CA SER A 135 9.32 11.89 8.14
C SER A 135 8.96 13.23 8.80
N GLU A 136 7.71 13.44 9.20
CA GLU A 136 7.27 14.62 9.95
C GLU A 136 7.94 14.71 11.32
N THR A 137 8.03 13.60 12.06
CA THR A 137 8.71 13.56 13.36
C THR A 137 10.21 13.84 13.20
N ALA A 138 10.85 13.26 12.19
CA ALA A 138 12.25 13.54 11.87
C ALA A 138 12.47 15.02 11.51
N HIS A 139 11.57 15.62 10.72
CA HIS A 139 11.64 17.04 10.36
C HIS A 139 11.46 17.96 11.58
N LYS A 140 10.54 17.63 12.49
CA LYS A 140 10.37 18.37 13.77
C LYS A 140 11.64 18.29 14.61
N HIS A 141 12.25 17.10 14.70
CA HIS A 141 13.50 16.90 15.41
C HIS A 141 14.65 17.72 14.81
N THR A 142 14.88 17.65 13.49
CA THR A 142 15.95 18.41 12.83
C THR A 142 15.73 19.92 12.94
N THR A 143 14.48 20.39 12.89
CA THR A 143 14.14 21.79 13.11
C THR A 143 14.49 22.24 14.53
N ALA A 144 14.21 21.42 15.54
CA ALA A 144 14.57 21.71 16.93
C ALA A 144 16.10 21.78 17.13
N GLU A 145 16.84 20.84 16.55
CA GLU A 145 18.32 20.84 16.56
C GLU A 145 18.89 22.08 15.86
N LEU A 146 18.34 22.44 14.71
CA LEU A 146 18.74 23.63 13.97
C LEU A 146 18.50 24.91 14.79
N GLN A 147 17.41 24.97 15.56
CA GLN A 147 17.17 26.11 16.46
C GLN A 147 18.16 26.13 17.64
N ARG A 148 18.44 24.98 18.27
CA ARG A 148 19.44 24.87 19.35
C ARG A 148 20.83 25.31 18.88
N THR A 149 21.26 24.84 17.70
CA THR A 149 22.57 25.21 17.13
C THR A 149 22.63 26.70 16.78
N ARG A 150 21.56 27.30 16.23
CA ARG A 150 21.48 28.75 16.02
C ARG A 150 21.63 29.55 17.31
N THR A 151 20.91 29.16 18.36
CA THR A 151 21.00 29.82 19.68
C THR A 151 22.40 29.65 20.29
N SER A 152 22.98 28.46 20.21
CA SER A 152 24.35 28.19 20.68
C SER A 152 25.38 29.06 19.95
N LEU A 153 25.30 29.13 18.62
CA LEU A 153 26.20 29.96 17.80
C LEU A 153 26.07 31.44 18.16
N GLN A 154 24.85 31.94 18.37
CA GLN A 154 24.62 33.31 18.79
C GLN A 154 25.21 33.59 20.19
N SER A 155 25.07 32.65 21.13
CA SER A 155 25.71 32.72 22.45
C SER A 155 27.24 32.78 22.34
N ILE A 156 27.85 31.94 21.51
CA ILE A 156 29.31 31.94 21.28
C ILE A 156 29.77 33.28 20.70
N ARG A 157 29.05 33.84 19.72
CA ARG A 157 29.38 35.17 19.17
C ARG A 157 29.35 36.26 20.23
N THR A 158 28.32 36.27 21.08
CA THR A 158 28.21 37.22 22.19
C THR A 158 29.33 37.03 23.21
N LEU A 159 29.66 35.78 23.57
CA LEU A 159 30.77 35.47 24.47
C LEU A 159 32.11 35.98 23.91
N HIS A 160 32.41 35.65 22.66
CA HIS A 160 33.62 36.10 21.98
C HIS A 160 33.72 37.64 21.91
N GLN A 161 32.62 38.33 21.60
CA GLN A 161 32.59 39.79 21.61
C GLN A 161 32.88 40.38 23.00
N ASN A 162 32.39 39.72 24.06
CA ASN A 162 32.68 40.13 25.44
C ASN A 162 34.14 39.86 25.84
N GLU A 163 34.72 38.74 25.39
CA GLU A 163 36.14 38.44 25.60
C GLU A 163 37.05 39.44 24.89
N LEU A 164 36.75 39.80 23.64
CA LEU A 164 37.48 40.85 22.92
C LEU A 164 37.45 42.17 23.70
N LYS A 165 36.27 42.63 24.13
CA LYS A 165 36.14 43.86 24.94
C LYS A 165 36.89 43.78 26.27
N LYS A 166 36.99 42.60 26.88
CA LYS A 166 37.76 42.38 28.11
C LYS A 166 39.26 42.50 27.84
N LYS A 167 39.74 41.91 26.74
CA LYS A 167 41.13 41.98 26.29
C LYS A 167 41.53 43.39 25.90
N ASP A 168 40.69 44.12 25.17
CA ASP A 168 40.92 45.53 24.83
C ASP A 168 41.10 46.37 26.10
N LYS A 169 40.24 46.20 27.11
CA LYS A 169 40.38 46.88 28.41
C LYS A 169 41.65 46.50 29.17
N GLU A 170 42.10 45.25 29.06
CA GLU A 170 43.37 44.81 29.66
C GLU A 170 44.57 45.44 28.95
N ILE A 171 44.52 45.53 27.62
CA ILE A 171 45.52 46.22 26.79
C ILE A 171 45.57 47.70 27.14
N ASP A 172 44.43 48.39 27.24
CA ASP A 172 44.36 49.81 27.60
C ASP A 172 44.99 50.06 28.99
N ARG A 173 44.67 49.23 29.98
CA ARG A 173 45.28 49.32 31.34
C ARG A 173 46.78 49.09 31.32
N MET A 174 47.27 48.17 30.49
CA MET A 174 48.70 47.91 30.33
C MET A 174 49.37 49.11 29.63
N ALA A 175 48.76 49.64 28.58
CA ALA A 175 49.25 50.83 27.87
C ALA A 175 49.34 52.04 28.81
N GLU A 176 48.34 52.27 29.66
CA GLU A 176 48.39 53.33 30.70
C GLU A 176 49.54 53.13 31.69
N LYS A 177 49.79 51.89 32.14
CA LYS A 177 50.93 51.59 33.03
C LYS A 177 52.26 51.82 32.34
N TRP A 178 52.42 51.39 31.09
CA TRP A 178 53.62 51.63 30.29
C TRP A 178 53.84 53.12 30.02
N ALA A 179 52.78 53.88 29.76
CA ALA A 179 52.86 55.33 29.61
C ALA A 179 53.34 56.01 30.91
N LYS A 180 52.78 55.62 32.07
CA LYS A 180 53.24 56.11 33.38
C LYS A 180 54.70 55.74 33.67
N LEU A 181 55.11 54.51 33.36
CA LEU A 181 56.50 54.07 33.52
C LEU A 181 57.45 54.86 32.62
N SER A 182 57.07 55.06 31.35
CA SER A 182 57.82 55.89 30.39
C SER A 182 57.96 57.33 30.88
N GLU A 183 56.90 57.91 31.45
CA GLU A 183 56.92 59.25 32.05
C GLU A 183 57.87 59.32 33.26
N VAL A 184 57.85 58.32 34.14
CA VAL A 184 58.80 58.24 35.28
C VAL A 184 60.23 58.11 34.77
N GLN A 185 60.47 57.28 33.76
CA GLN A 185 61.79 57.07 33.17
C GLN A 185 62.32 58.33 32.48
N SER A 186 61.48 59.09 31.77
CA SER A 186 61.90 60.35 31.14
C SER A 186 62.25 61.42 32.18
N ARG A 187 61.52 61.47 33.31
CA ARG A 187 61.87 62.31 34.47
C ARG A 187 63.17 61.87 35.14
N LEU A 188 63.40 60.56 35.28
CA LEU A 188 64.65 60.01 35.81
C LEU A 188 65.83 60.28 34.89
N SER A 189 65.64 60.21 33.57
CA SER A 189 66.70 60.46 32.59
C SER A 189 67.09 61.95 32.50
N ALA A 190 66.26 62.85 33.03
CA ALA A 190 66.59 64.27 33.21
C ALA A 190 67.41 64.54 34.49
N VAL A 191 67.56 63.55 35.38
CA VAL A 191 68.43 63.60 36.56
C VAL A 191 69.59 62.63 36.32
N SER A 192 70.80 63.14 36.08
CA SER A 192 71.99 62.33 35.83
C SER A 192 72.46 61.59 37.10
N SER A 193 71.73 60.55 37.51
CA SER A 193 72.19 59.61 38.53
C SER A 193 72.76 58.37 37.85
N GLY A 194 74.09 58.27 37.89
CA GLY A 194 74.83 57.09 37.44
C GLY A 194 74.51 55.90 38.32
N MET A 195 73.51 55.11 37.93
CA MET A 195 73.24 53.82 38.56
C MET A 195 73.21 52.72 37.50
N ARG A 196 74.18 51.83 37.63
CA ARG A 196 74.48 50.69 36.76
C ARG A 196 73.56 49.54 37.13
N CYS A 197 72.58 49.22 36.28
CA CYS A 197 71.77 48.03 36.45
C CYS A 197 72.56 46.79 35.99
N LEU A 198 72.82 45.89 36.93
CA LEU A 198 73.25 44.52 36.67
C LEU A 198 72.07 43.74 36.08
N ASN A 199 72.32 43.05 34.97
CA ASN A 199 71.40 42.08 34.39
C ASN A 199 71.05 41.00 35.43
N GLY A 200 69.88 41.13 36.05
CA GLY A 200 69.26 40.07 36.85
C GLY A 200 68.82 38.96 35.92
N GLY A 201 69.27 37.74 36.23
CA GLY A 201 69.21 36.57 35.37
C GLY A 201 67.82 36.24 34.85
N LEU A 202 67.82 35.87 33.57
CA LEU A 202 66.82 35.06 32.89
C LEU A 202 66.74 33.67 33.56
N ALA A 203 66.11 33.60 34.72
CA ALA A 203 65.85 32.36 35.43
C ALA A 203 64.57 32.54 36.25
N ASP A 204 63.42 32.40 35.59
CA ASP A 204 62.36 31.48 36.02
C ASP A 204 61.18 31.58 35.05
N ALA A 205 61.24 30.81 33.96
CA ALA A 205 60.11 30.57 33.07
C ALA A 205 59.48 29.20 33.35
N ALA A 206 59.56 28.71 34.59
CA ALA A 206 58.98 27.43 35.02
C ALA A 206 57.72 27.60 35.88
N GLN A 207 57.12 28.79 35.94
CA GLN A 207 55.88 29.04 36.68
C GLN A 207 54.70 29.42 35.77
N VAL A 208 54.50 28.65 34.71
CA VAL A 208 53.19 28.50 34.04
C VAL A 208 52.83 27.02 34.02
N VAL A 209 52.82 26.40 35.19
CA VAL A 209 51.96 25.22 35.44
C VAL A 209 50.62 25.80 35.93
N GLY A 210 49.91 26.42 34.99
CA GLY A 210 48.44 26.48 35.08
C GLY A 210 47.87 25.06 34.94
N PRO A 211 46.57 24.84 35.19
CA PRO A 211 45.99 23.50 35.35
C PRO A 211 45.93 22.73 34.01
N THR A 212 47.08 22.25 33.52
CA THR A 212 47.16 21.36 32.35
C THR A 212 46.64 19.96 32.65
N ASN A 213 46.51 19.61 33.95
CA ASN A 213 45.76 18.44 34.38
C ASN A 213 44.33 18.46 33.85
N SER A 214 43.68 19.62 33.73
CA SER A 214 42.29 19.70 33.25
C SER A 214 42.15 19.26 31.79
N PHE A 215 43.11 19.57 30.90
CA PHE A 215 42.99 19.18 29.49
C PHE A 215 43.25 17.69 29.27
N LEU A 216 44.27 17.14 29.92
CA LEU A 216 44.56 15.69 29.86
C LEU A 216 43.46 14.88 30.55
N GLU A 217 42.91 15.38 31.65
CA GLU A 217 41.77 14.79 32.35
C GLU A 217 40.50 14.85 31.51
N THR A 218 40.22 15.99 30.84
CA THR A 218 39.08 16.10 29.91
C THR A 218 39.25 15.18 28.70
N SER A 219 40.47 15.07 28.14
CA SER A 219 40.75 14.18 27.02
C SER A 219 40.66 12.70 27.41
N LEU A 220 41.06 12.35 28.64
CA LEU A 220 40.88 11.01 29.19
C LEU A 220 39.40 10.70 29.42
N GLU A 221 38.65 11.63 30.02
CA GLU A 221 37.21 11.49 30.25
C GLU A 221 36.44 11.36 28.93
N GLU A 222 36.81 12.13 27.90
CA GLU A 222 36.24 12.02 26.56
C GLU A 222 36.57 10.68 25.90
N SER A 223 37.80 10.18 26.05
CA SER A 223 38.20 8.85 25.57
C SER A 223 37.45 7.72 26.30
N GLU A 224 37.26 7.83 27.61
CA GLU A 224 36.49 6.87 28.40
C GLU A 224 35.01 6.89 28.03
N ARG A 225 34.43 8.08 27.82
CA ARG A 225 33.06 8.25 27.36
C ARG A 225 32.85 7.64 25.98
N ALA A 226 33.74 7.92 25.02
CA ALA A 226 33.70 7.33 23.69
C ALA A 226 33.85 5.79 23.75
N ARG A 227 34.70 5.27 24.65
CA ARG A 227 34.85 3.82 24.84
C ARG A 227 33.57 3.18 25.40
N MET A 228 32.91 3.83 26.36
CA MET A 228 31.63 3.36 26.91
C MET A 228 30.52 3.37 25.86
N GLU A 229 30.42 4.44 25.06
CA GLU A 229 29.45 4.56 23.96
C GLU A 229 29.66 3.45 22.93
N ILE A 230 30.90 3.24 22.46
CA ILE A 230 31.22 2.15 21.54
C ILE A 230 30.87 0.78 22.14
N MET A 231 31.10 0.56 23.44
CA MET A 231 30.73 -0.71 24.09
C MET A 231 29.21 -0.91 24.13
N GLU A 232 28.44 0.14 24.38
CA GLU A 232 26.99 0.10 24.40
C GLU A 232 26.40 -0.11 23.00
N GLU A 233 26.89 0.63 22.00
CA GLU A 233 26.53 0.43 20.60
C GLU A 233 26.88 -0.99 20.13
N ASN A 234 28.05 -1.51 20.47
CA ASN A 234 28.46 -2.86 20.09
C ASN A 234 27.55 -3.93 20.74
N LYS A 235 27.13 -3.72 22.00
CA LYS A 235 26.14 -4.58 22.66
C LYS A 235 24.79 -4.50 21.96
N TYR A 236 24.34 -3.30 21.61
CA TYR A 236 23.08 -3.08 20.90
C TYR A 236 23.07 -3.76 19.52
N VAL A 237 24.15 -3.59 18.72
CA VAL A 237 24.29 -4.24 17.41
C VAL A 237 24.30 -5.76 17.55
N LYS A 238 25.02 -6.32 18.53
CA LYS A 238 25.02 -7.77 18.81
C LYS A 238 23.62 -8.29 19.13
N GLN A 239 22.84 -7.56 19.93
CA GLN A 239 21.45 -7.91 20.24
C GLN A 239 20.55 -7.80 19.01
N LEU A 240 20.71 -6.75 18.19
CA LEU A 240 19.93 -6.57 16.97
C LEU A 240 20.21 -7.71 15.97
N MET A 241 21.47 -8.08 15.77
CA MET A 241 21.85 -9.21 14.91
C MET A 241 21.31 -10.54 15.44
N LEU A 242 21.38 -10.77 16.76
CA LEU A 242 20.79 -11.95 17.38
C LEU A 242 19.29 -12.05 17.08
N ASN A 243 18.56 -10.96 17.28
CA ASN A 243 17.12 -10.91 17.04
C ASN A 243 16.81 -11.16 15.56
N ALA A 244 17.55 -10.54 14.64
CA ALA A 244 17.36 -10.74 13.21
C ALA A 244 17.63 -12.19 12.78
N VAL A 245 18.70 -12.83 13.27
CA VAL A 245 19.00 -14.24 12.97
C VAL A 245 17.92 -15.15 13.52
N ASN A 246 17.48 -14.94 14.76
CA ASN A 246 16.41 -15.74 15.37
C ASN A 246 15.06 -15.54 14.66
N GLU A 247 14.74 -14.33 14.19
CA GLU A 247 13.51 -14.04 13.43
C GLU A 247 13.55 -14.66 12.03
N MET A 248 14.68 -14.57 11.33
CA MET A 248 14.86 -15.26 10.04
C MET A 248 14.74 -16.77 10.20
N GLN A 249 15.30 -17.32 11.28
CA GLN A 249 15.19 -18.73 11.57
C GLN A 249 13.77 -19.13 11.97
N ASP A 250 13.04 -18.27 12.68
CA ASP A 250 11.62 -18.49 12.99
C ASP A 250 10.79 -18.58 11.70
N ILE A 251 11.00 -17.67 10.74
CA ILE A 251 10.34 -17.71 9.43
C ILE A 251 10.67 -19.02 8.69
N VAL A 252 11.93 -19.47 8.73
CA VAL A 252 12.34 -20.74 8.12
C VAL A 252 11.68 -21.94 8.81
N HIS A 253 11.60 -21.98 10.14
CA HIS A 253 10.92 -23.06 10.87
C HIS A 253 9.40 -23.07 10.65
N HIS A 254 8.77 -21.93 10.38
CA HIS A 254 7.36 -21.91 9.98
C HIS A 254 7.12 -22.51 8.58
N THR A 255 8.17 -22.75 7.80
CA THR A 255 8.10 -23.26 6.43
C THR A 255 8.68 -24.67 6.24
N GLY A 256 9.28 -25.27 7.27
CA GLY A 256 9.82 -26.65 7.23
C GLY A 256 9.78 -27.35 8.59
N GLU A 257 9.84 -28.69 8.60
CA GLU A 257 9.69 -29.53 9.82
C GLU A 257 10.99 -29.68 10.68
N ASP A 258 11.98 -28.81 10.53
CA ASP A 258 13.25 -28.94 11.25
C ASP A 258 13.20 -28.46 12.71
N GLU A 259 13.93 -29.14 13.61
CA GLU A 259 14.03 -28.84 15.04
C GLU A 259 14.53 -27.42 15.31
N ARG A 260 13.83 -26.71 16.21
CA ARG A 260 14.14 -25.32 16.60
C ARG A 260 15.50 -25.22 17.28
N MET A 261 16.48 -24.62 16.61
CA MET A 261 17.77 -24.29 17.22
C MET A 261 17.88 -22.77 17.45
N GLN A 262 17.42 -22.29 18.60
CA GLN A 262 17.53 -20.86 18.95
C GLN A 262 18.99 -20.47 19.15
N HIS A 263 19.43 -19.42 18.47
CA HIS A 263 20.79 -18.92 18.64
C HIS A 263 20.85 -17.97 19.84
N THR A 264 21.92 -18.09 20.62
CA THR A 264 22.22 -17.23 21.78
C THR A 264 23.41 -16.32 21.49
N LEU A 265 23.61 -15.27 22.29
CA LEU A 265 24.75 -14.35 22.09
C LEU A 265 26.10 -15.09 22.17
N MET A 266 26.18 -16.16 22.96
CA MET A 266 27.39 -16.97 23.10
C MET A 266 27.66 -17.85 21.87
N THR A 267 26.61 -18.26 21.13
CA THR A 267 26.77 -19.07 19.92
C THR A 267 27.07 -18.21 18.70
N LEU A 268 26.46 -17.02 18.60
CA LEU A 268 26.69 -16.07 17.50
C LEU A 268 27.95 -15.21 17.68
N PHE A 269 28.35 -14.94 18.92
CA PHE A 269 29.54 -14.12 19.23
C PHE A 269 30.44 -14.81 20.26
N PRO A 270 31.20 -15.86 19.87
CA PRO A 270 32.19 -16.50 20.73
C PRO A 270 33.28 -15.52 21.15
N ILE A 271 33.78 -15.65 22.38
CA ILE A 271 34.83 -14.77 22.94
C ILE A 271 36.15 -14.89 22.16
N ALA A 272 36.41 -16.05 21.55
CA ALA A 272 37.55 -16.28 20.66
C ALA A 272 37.26 -17.44 19.69
N PRO A 273 37.89 -17.48 18.51
CA PRO A 273 38.72 -16.44 17.88
C PRO A 273 37.90 -15.27 17.32
N ALA A 274 38.53 -14.12 17.06
CA ALA A 274 37.86 -12.89 16.58
C ALA A 274 37.11 -13.06 15.24
N THR A 275 37.43 -14.09 14.46
CA THR A 275 36.73 -14.45 13.22
C THR A 275 35.51 -15.33 13.44
N ALA A 276 35.38 -16.00 14.58
CA ALA A 276 34.35 -17.02 14.80
C ALA A 276 32.92 -16.47 14.70
N ALA A 277 32.70 -15.22 15.11
CA ALA A 277 31.40 -14.58 14.97
C ALA A 277 31.02 -14.37 13.49
N ARG A 278 32.00 -13.95 12.67
CA ARG A 278 31.79 -13.77 11.23
C ARG A 278 31.49 -15.09 10.56
N ASP A 279 32.24 -16.13 10.91
CA ASP A 279 32.09 -17.47 10.33
C ASP A 279 30.72 -18.05 10.72
N ALA A 280 30.33 -17.98 12.00
CA ALA A 280 29.01 -18.42 12.46
C ALA A 280 27.84 -17.67 11.79
N ILE A 281 27.95 -16.36 11.59
CA ILE A 281 26.93 -15.57 10.88
C ILE A 281 26.89 -15.96 9.40
N SER A 282 28.04 -16.16 8.76
CA SER A 282 28.11 -16.59 7.36
C SER A 282 27.48 -17.97 7.17
N ASP A 283 27.78 -18.91 8.06
CA ASP A 283 27.29 -20.29 8.00
C ASP A 283 25.76 -20.32 8.19
N THR A 284 25.23 -19.58 9.17
CA THR A 284 23.79 -19.48 9.41
C THR A 284 23.04 -18.83 8.24
N LEU A 285 23.55 -17.73 7.69
CA LEU A 285 22.95 -17.09 6.52
C LEU A 285 23.01 -17.98 5.27
N THR A 286 24.10 -18.74 5.09
CA THR A 286 24.23 -19.69 3.98
C THR A 286 23.25 -20.86 4.12
N ALA A 287 23.07 -21.38 5.34
CA ALA A 287 22.08 -22.41 5.65
C ALA A 287 20.65 -21.90 5.38
N ILE A 288 20.29 -20.72 5.88
CA ILE A 288 18.98 -20.09 5.63
C ILE A 288 18.75 -19.90 4.13
N ARG A 289 19.75 -19.42 3.40
CA ARG A 289 19.67 -19.23 1.94
C ARG A 289 19.43 -20.54 1.21
N ALA A 290 20.12 -21.62 1.60
CA ALA A 290 19.92 -22.94 1.01
C ALA A 290 18.48 -23.46 1.23
N ILE A 291 17.91 -23.24 2.43
CA ILE A 291 16.54 -23.65 2.74
C ILE A 291 15.53 -22.81 1.94
N ILE A 292 15.71 -21.49 1.87
CA ILE A 292 14.86 -20.61 1.06
C ILE A 292 14.93 -20.99 -0.42
N SER A 293 16.12 -21.31 -0.94
CA SER A 293 16.27 -21.76 -2.33
C SER A 293 15.51 -23.06 -2.59
N ARG A 294 15.53 -24.02 -1.66
CA ARG A 294 14.75 -25.26 -1.74
C ARG A 294 13.24 -25.02 -1.69
N LEU A 295 12.78 -24.07 -0.88
CA LEU A 295 11.36 -23.69 -0.81
C LEU A 295 10.89 -22.93 -2.06
N SER A 296 11.78 -22.12 -2.66
CA SER A 296 11.46 -21.32 -3.86
C SER A 296 11.38 -22.14 -5.16
N HIS A 297 11.98 -23.33 -5.16
CA HIS A 297 11.87 -24.30 -6.25
C HIS A 297 11.23 -25.58 -5.72
N PRO A 298 9.89 -25.64 -5.60
CA PRO A 298 9.17 -26.87 -5.34
C PRO A 298 9.18 -27.70 -6.63
N GLU A 299 10.36 -28.19 -7.04
CA GLU A 299 10.43 -29.20 -8.08
C GLU A 299 9.84 -30.50 -7.54
N GLU A 300 8.85 -31.00 -8.26
CA GLU A 300 8.25 -32.32 -8.13
C GLU A 300 9.34 -33.38 -7.93
N SER A 301 9.41 -33.94 -6.73
CA SER A 301 10.01 -35.26 -6.58
C SER A 301 9.29 -36.04 -5.50
N SER A 302 8.57 -37.04 -6.00
CA SER A 302 8.27 -38.29 -5.33
C SER A 302 9.47 -38.82 -4.53
N ASP A 303 9.12 -39.33 -3.35
CA ASP A 303 9.83 -40.09 -2.32
C ASP A 303 11.10 -40.92 -2.65
N PRO A 304 11.86 -41.30 -1.59
CA PRO A 304 13.30 -41.50 -1.64
C PRO A 304 13.74 -42.96 -1.72
N THR A 305 14.98 -43.18 -2.16
CA THR A 305 15.79 -44.33 -1.73
C THR A 305 17.28 -43.96 -1.73
N PRO A 306 18.06 -44.36 -0.71
CA PRO A 306 19.47 -44.00 -0.61
C PRO A 306 20.34 -45.07 -1.24
N SER A 307 21.29 -44.69 -2.10
CA SER A 307 22.53 -45.44 -2.35
C SER A 307 23.55 -44.62 -3.15
N SER A 308 24.64 -44.30 -2.47
CA SER A 308 26.02 -44.19 -2.97
C SER A 308 26.28 -44.56 -4.44
N SER A 309 26.85 -43.64 -5.23
CA SER A 309 28.22 -43.80 -5.78
C SER A 309 28.63 -42.62 -6.65
N LEU A 310 29.91 -42.24 -6.52
CA LEU A 310 30.63 -41.28 -7.36
C LEU A 310 30.55 -41.59 -8.87
N SER A 311 30.34 -40.56 -9.70
CA SER A 311 31.10 -40.40 -10.94
C SER A 311 30.91 -39.01 -11.57
N SER A 312 32.05 -38.41 -11.92
CA SER A 312 32.28 -37.16 -12.62
C SER A 312 31.64 -37.06 -14.02
N SER A 313 30.71 -36.12 -14.21
CA SER A 313 30.26 -35.67 -15.55
C SER A 313 29.71 -34.23 -15.54
N ASP A 314 30.34 -33.31 -14.81
CA ASP A 314 29.72 -32.03 -14.41
C ASP A 314 30.03 -30.82 -15.32
N THR A 315 30.68 -31.01 -16.48
CA THR A 315 31.08 -29.86 -17.33
C THR A 315 30.28 -29.67 -18.61
N LYS A 316 29.47 -30.64 -19.05
CA LYS A 316 28.67 -30.49 -20.29
C LYS A 316 27.25 -29.97 -20.06
N VAL A 317 26.66 -30.24 -18.90
CA VAL A 317 25.31 -29.77 -18.56
C VAL A 317 25.31 -28.26 -18.26
N SER A 318 26.42 -27.73 -17.73
CA SER A 318 26.57 -26.29 -17.46
C SER A 318 26.56 -25.44 -18.72
N ASP A 319 27.19 -25.86 -19.83
CA ASP A 319 27.24 -25.05 -21.06
C ASP A 319 25.87 -24.99 -21.77
N GLU A 320 25.11 -26.08 -21.77
CA GLU A 320 23.73 -26.09 -22.29
C GLU A 320 22.78 -25.26 -21.41
N GLN A 321 22.96 -25.27 -20.10
CA GLN A 321 22.19 -24.43 -19.19
C GLN A 321 22.58 -22.95 -19.32
N VAL A 322 23.86 -22.63 -19.47
CA VAL A 322 24.33 -21.25 -19.68
C VAL A 322 23.81 -20.69 -21.00
N THR A 323 23.79 -21.49 -22.07
CA THR A 323 23.21 -21.07 -23.36
C THR A 323 21.70 -20.88 -23.28
N ARG A 324 20.96 -21.78 -22.63
CA ARG A 324 19.52 -21.59 -22.37
C ARG A 324 19.25 -20.34 -21.54
N LEU A 325 20.03 -20.11 -20.48
CA LEU A 325 19.90 -18.91 -19.64
C LEU A 325 20.22 -17.64 -20.43
N GLN A 326 21.24 -17.64 -21.28
CA GLN A 326 21.54 -16.52 -22.18
C GLN A 326 20.41 -16.24 -23.18
N ASP A 327 19.78 -17.26 -23.73
CA ASP A 327 18.64 -17.09 -24.65
C ASP A 327 17.40 -16.55 -23.91
N THR A 328 17.14 -17.01 -22.68
CA THR A 328 16.06 -16.44 -21.86
C THR A 328 16.33 -14.98 -21.49
N ILE A 329 17.58 -14.61 -21.19
CA ILE A 329 17.95 -13.22 -20.90
C ILE A 329 17.73 -12.34 -22.13
N LYS A 330 18.16 -12.79 -23.33
CA LYS A 330 17.91 -12.06 -24.58
C LYS A 330 16.41 -11.91 -24.87
N HIS A 331 15.63 -12.94 -24.61
CA HIS A 331 14.18 -12.91 -24.78
C HIS A 331 13.50 -11.93 -23.82
N LEU A 332 13.89 -11.95 -22.53
CA LEU A 332 13.37 -11.02 -21.53
C LEU A 332 13.80 -9.57 -21.82
N GLN A 333 15.02 -9.35 -22.31
CA GLN A 333 15.49 -8.04 -22.76
C GLN A 333 14.63 -7.53 -23.93
N SER A 334 14.34 -8.36 -24.94
CA SER A 334 13.48 -7.93 -26.05
C SER A 334 12.04 -7.65 -25.60
N GLN A 335 11.53 -8.39 -24.61
CA GLN A 335 10.20 -8.11 -24.04
C GLN A 335 10.18 -6.77 -23.28
N ILE A 336 11.24 -6.42 -22.56
CA ILE A 336 11.35 -5.13 -21.87
C ILE A 336 11.43 -4.00 -22.89
N ASP A 337 12.23 -4.13 -23.95
CA ASP A 337 12.36 -3.11 -24.98
C ASP A 337 11.02 -2.88 -25.71
N ASN A 338 10.28 -3.97 -26.01
CA ASN A 338 8.94 -3.87 -26.59
C ASN A 338 7.94 -3.23 -25.62
N ALA A 339 7.95 -3.62 -24.35
CA ALA A 339 7.06 -3.03 -23.34
C ALA A 339 7.38 -1.55 -23.08
N GLN A 340 8.65 -1.15 -23.17
CA GLN A 340 9.06 0.25 -23.10
C GLN A 340 8.65 1.03 -24.35
N ALA A 341 8.79 0.46 -25.55
CA ALA A 341 8.30 1.06 -26.78
C ALA A 341 6.78 1.26 -26.76
N ASP A 342 6.03 0.27 -26.26
CA ASP A 342 4.58 0.34 -26.08
C ASP A 342 4.21 1.43 -25.08
N GLN A 343 4.89 1.51 -23.92
CA GLN A 343 4.66 2.58 -22.94
C GLN A 343 4.94 3.98 -23.51
N VAL A 344 6.04 4.16 -24.24
CA VAL A 344 6.38 5.46 -24.83
C VAL A 344 5.35 5.86 -25.89
N SER A 345 4.82 4.92 -26.66
CA SER A 345 3.75 5.18 -27.63
C SER A 345 2.38 5.49 -26.99
N ASP A 346 2.06 4.85 -25.86
CA ASP A 346 0.79 5.01 -25.15
C ASP A 346 0.75 6.25 -24.24
N THR A 347 1.89 6.76 -23.80
CA THR A 347 1.94 7.96 -22.94
C THR A 347 1.32 9.22 -23.56
N PRO A 348 1.56 9.62 -24.83
CA PRO A 348 0.87 10.77 -25.42
C PRO A 348 -0.64 10.53 -25.56
N ALA A 349 -1.06 9.33 -25.94
CA ALA A 349 -2.48 8.98 -26.05
C ALA A 349 -3.21 8.99 -24.69
N ARG A 350 -2.55 8.54 -23.62
CA ARG A 350 -3.07 8.61 -22.24
C ARG A 350 -3.15 10.04 -21.72
N VAL A 351 -2.18 10.90 -22.05
CA VAL A 351 -2.21 12.33 -21.67
C VAL A 351 -3.30 13.08 -22.42
N ASP A 352 -3.51 12.79 -23.71
CA ASP A 352 -4.58 13.39 -24.51
C ASP A 352 -5.97 12.91 -24.06
N THR A 353 -6.13 11.63 -23.75
CA THR A 353 -7.39 11.11 -23.17
C THR A 353 -7.65 11.70 -21.78
N PHE A 354 -6.64 11.90 -20.94
CA PHE A 354 -6.81 12.57 -19.64
C PHE A 354 -7.20 14.05 -19.79
N SER A 355 -6.60 14.74 -20.76
CA SER A 355 -6.91 16.13 -21.09
C SER A 355 -8.33 16.29 -21.65
N ASN A 356 -8.77 15.37 -22.51
CA ASN A 356 -10.15 15.35 -23.02
C ASN A 356 -11.16 14.96 -21.94
N ASN A 357 -10.84 14.00 -21.07
CA ASN A 357 -11.73 13.60 -19.98
C ASN A 357 -11.90 14.72 -18.94
N ARG A 358 -10.85 15.51 -18.69
CA ARG A 358 -10.93 16.71 -17.83
C ARG A 358 -11.79 17.82 -18.44
N ARG A 359 -11.81 17.96 -19.78
CA ARG A 359 -12.70 18.90 -20.49
C ARG A 359 -14.17 18.43 -20.47
N LEU A 360 -14.40 17.13 -20.64
CA LEU A 360 -15.74 16.53 -20.56
C LEU A 360 -16.31 16.56 -19.13
N ALA A 361 -15.49 16.35 -18.11
CA ALA A 361 -15.89 16.45 -16.70
C ALA A 361 -16.29 17.87 -16.28
N LYS A 362 -15.67 18.90 -16.88
CA LYS A 362 -16.07 20.31 -16.70
C LYS A 362 -17.30 20.72 -17.50
N GLY A 363 -17.70 19.94 -18.52
CA GLY A 363 -18.84 20.25 -19.38
C GLY A 363 -20.16 19.59 -18.97
N HIS A 364 -20.15 18.56 -18.12
CA HIS A 364 -21.33 17.71 -17.90
C HIS A 364 -21.75 17.49 -16.43
N THR A 365 -21.24 18.28 -15.48
CA THR A 365 -21.69 18.26 -14.08
C THR A 365 -22.49 19.51 -13.73
N GLY A 366 -23.66 19.63 -14.39
CA GLY A 366 -24.77 20.31 -13.76
C GLY A 366 -25.23 19.49 -12.55
N LYS A 367 -24.98 20.03 -11.35
CA LYS A 367 -25.71 19.74 -10.10
C LYS A 367 -25.80 18.27 -9.66
N VAL A 368 -24.70 17.64 -9.28
CA VAL A 368 -24.72 16.67 -8.15
C VAL A 368 -23.45 16.90 -7.33
N SER A 369 -23.67 17.51 -6.17
CA SER A 369 -22.67 18.01 -5.24
C SER A 369 -22.03 16.85 -4.47
N VAL A 370 -20.71 16.66 -4.64
CA VAL A 370 -19.84 15.89 -3.73
C VAL A 370 -19.19 16.85 -2.69
N GLU A 371 -19.67 18.09 -2.61
CA GLU A 371 -19.26 19.08 -1.60
C GLU A 371 -20.01 18.90 -0.27
N SER A 372 -20.99 18.00 -0.18
CA SER A 372 -21.91 17.89 0.97
C SER A 372 -21.45 16.92 2.07
N ILE A 373 -20.30 16.26 1.93
CA ILE A 373 -19.76 15.36 2.97
C ILE A 373 -18.66 16.04 3.82
N ASP A 374 -17.90 16.99 3.25
CA ASP A 374 -16.84 17.74 3.95
C ASP A 374 -17.29 19.14 4.45
N GLN A 375 -18.56 19.50 4.22
CA GLN A 375 -19.08 20.83 4.50
C GLN A 375 -19.13 21.21 5.99
N PRO A 376 -19.54 20.34 6.94
CA PRO A 376 -19.59 20.74 8.35
C PRO A 376 -18.18 20.90 8.96
N GLU A 377 -17.20 20.11 8.53
CA GLU A 377 -15.83 20.22 9.06
C GLU A 377 -15.10 21.48 8.57
N ARG A 378 -15.33 21.90 7.31
CA ARG A 378 -14.79 23.17 6.81
C ARG A 378 -15.46 24.39 7.44
N GLU A 379 -16.75 24.30 7.76
CA GLU A 379 -17.48 25.40 8.42
C GLU A 379 -16.99 25.58 9.88
N GLU A 380 -16.74 24.48 10.60
CA GLU A 380 -16.11 24.55 11.94
C GLU A 380 -14.67 25.10 11.90
N GLU A 381 -13.86 24.74 10.89
CA GLU A 381 -12.50 25.25 10.76
C GLU A 381 -12.47 26.73 10.38
N HIS A 382 -13.39 27.17 9.52
CA HIS A 382 -13.55 28.58 9.16
C HIS A 382 -13.99 29.43 10.35
N ASP A 383 -14.92 28.94 11.18
CA ASP A 383 -15.34 29.62 12.41
C ASP A 383 -14.23 29.70 13.46
N ARG A 384 -13.38 28.66 13.55
CA ARG A 384 -12.18 28.70 14.41
C ARG A 384 -11.18 29.75 13.93
N LEU A 385 -10.94 29.86 12.63
CA LEU A 385 -10.07 30.89 12.06
C LEU A 385 -10.63 32.31 12.30
N HIS A 386 -11.93 32.50 12.12
CA HIS A 386 -12.58 33.79 12.39
C HIS A 386 -12.54 34.19 13.88
N SER A 387 -12.67 33.22 14.79
CA SER A 387 -12.53 33.45 16.23
C SER A 387 -11.10 33.89 16.60
N ILE A 388 -10.08 33.28 15.99
CA ILE A 388 -8.68 33.64 16.20
C ILE A 388 -8.39 35.04 15.64
N ASP A 389 -8.90 35.37 14.46
CA ASP A 389 -8.70 36.70 13.85
C ASP A 389 -9.38 37.81 14.66
N ASN A 390 -10.60 37.57 15.15
CA ASN A 390 -11.28 38.49 16.05
C ASN A 390 -10.51 38.67 17.36
N ARG A 391 -9.97 37.60 17.96
CA ARG A 391 -9.12 37.70 19.17
C ARG A 391 -7.86 38.53 18.93
N LYS A 392 -7.24 38.41 17.75
CA LYS A 392 -6.07 39.24 17.39
C LYS A 392 -6.44 40.71 17.27
N LYS A 393 -7.55 41.03 16.58
CA LYS A 393 -8.06 42.41 16.47
C LYS A 393 -8.39 43.03 17.82
N PHE A 394 -9.00 42.27 18.74
CA PHE A 394 -9.25 42.76 20.10
C PHE A 394 -7.96 42.97 20.92
N ALA A 395 -6.96 42.10 20.75
CA ALA A 395 -5.66 42.26 21.42
C ALA A 395 -4.88 43.47 20.88
N GLU A 396 -4.97 43.73 19.57
CA GLU A 396 -4.35 44.89 18.92
C GLU A 396 -5.01 46.20 19.35
N ALA A 397 -6.35 46.27 19.34
CA ALA A 397 -7.09 47.44 19.81
C ALA A 397 -6.84 47.75 21.30
N ALA A 398 -6.76 46.72 22.16
CA ALA A 398 -6.41 46.90 23.56
C ALA A 398 -4.95 47.36 23.76
N GLY A 399 -4.05 47.00 22.84
CA GLY A 399 -2.68 47.47 22.79
C GLY A 399 -2.59 48.95 22.41
N GLU A 400 -3.33 49.39 21.39
CA GLU A 400 -3.40 50.79 20.98
C GLU A 400 -4.00 51.69 22.06
N GLU A 401 -5.06 51.25 22.75
CA GLU A 401 -5.67 52.02 23.84
C GLU A 401 -4.71 52.20 25.03
N ARG A 402 -3.92 51.17 25.36
CA ARG A 402 -2.85 51.29 26.38
C ARG A 402 -1.75 52.25 25.95
N ALA A 403 -1.32 52.20 24.69
CA ALA A 403 -0.31 53.12 24.17
C ALA A 403 -0.81 54.57 24.19
N ALA A 404 -2.07 54.81 23.84
CA ALA A 404 -2.69 56.14 23.90
C ALA A 404 -2.80 56.66 25.34
N MET A 405 -3.18 55.82 26.31
CA MET A 405 -3.20 56.20 27.73
C MET A 405 -1.81 56.54 28.28
N GLU A 406 -0.76 55.79 27.90
CA GLU A 406 0.60 56.07 28.36
C GLU A 406 1.14 57.40 27.81
N VAL A 407 0.80 57.74 26.57
CA VAL A 407 1.15 59.04 25.96
C VAL A 407 0.39 60.19 26.63
N GLY A 408 -0.90 60.00 26.96
CA GLY A 408 -1.69 60.99 27.71
C GLY A 408 -1.20 61.21 29.14
N SER A 409 -0.74 60.16 29.82
CA SER A 409 -0.16 60.26 31.17
C SER A 409 1.19 60.98 31.17
N ARG A 410 2.00 60.85 30.12
CA ARG A 410 3.27 61.60 30.01
C ARG A 410 3.05 63.08 29.72
N PHE A 411 2.00 63.43 28.98
CA PHE A 411 1.68 64.84 28.67
C PHE A 411 1.15 65.61 29.88
N THR A 412 0.39 64.96 30.76
CA THR A 412 -0.15 65.59 31.99
C THR A 412 0.92 65.81 33.06
N VAL A 413 1.92 64.92 33.16
CA VAL A 413 3.06 65.10 34.07
C VAL A 413 4.01 66.20 33.61
N SER A 414 4.12 66.44 32.30
CA SER A 414 4.98 67.51 31.76
C SER A 414 4.36 68.93 31.85
N ALA A 415 3.06 69.04 32.17
CA ALA A 415 2.37 70.33 32.31
C ALA A 415 2.25 70.81 33.77
N MET A 416 2.75 70.04 34.73
CA MET A 416 2.76 70.36 36.17
C MET A 416 4.16 70.61 36.75
N ASN A 417 5.17 70.70 35.89
CA ASN A 417 6.48 71.32 36.15
C ASN A 417 6.64 72.56 35.27
#